data_AF-E3LHG3-F1
#
_entry.id   AF-E3LHG3-F1
#
_cell.length_a   1.000
_cell.length_b   1.000
_cell.length_c   1.000
_cell.angle_alpha   90.00
_cell.angle_beta   90.00
_cell.angle_gamma   90.00
#
_symmetry.space_group_name_H-M   'P 1'
#
loop_
_entity.id
_entity.type
_entity.pdbx_description
1 polymer ?
#
loop_
_entity_poly.entity_id
_entity_poly.type
_entity_poly.pdbx_seq_one_letter_code
_entity_poly.pdbx_strand_id
1 'polypeptide(L)'
;MRHLARVHNLNGSNEEEATFLDMFFEGVRDSRMKYVRFIYFDEETRENLVQKTLPEHLANFEKLFKIHSGDFIIGNKTNYADYILFEELDVYHHLDSKILDKFPSLKAFWERMWKRPNLKSYLEKRDADRVFINAIEKGLD
;
A
#
# COMPACT_ATOMS: atom_id res chain seq x y z
N MET A 1 8.92 -2.60 -11.13
CA MET A 1 9.44 -2.24 -9.79
C MET A 1 10.87 -2.74 -9.56
N ARG A 2 11.13 -4.05 -9.50
CA ARG A 2 12.45 -4.60 -9.13
C ARG A 2 13.65 -4.14 -9.98
N HIS A 3 13.48 -3.94 -11.29
CA HIS A 3 14.57 -3.41 -12.13
C HIS A 3 15.03 -2.00 -11.67
N LEU A 4 14.08 -1.06 -11.55
CA LEU A 4 14.35 0.29 -11.03
C LEU A 4 14.90 0.24 -9.60
N ALA A 5 14.39 -0.69 -8.78
CA ALA A 5 14.87 -0.87 -7.42
C ALA A 5 16.37 -1.17 -7.38
N ARG A 6 16.87 -2.08 -8.23
CA ARG A 6 18.30 -2.40 -8.30
C ARG A 6 19.13 -1.23 -8.85
N VAL A 7 18.65 -0.55 -9.88
CA VAL A 7 19.35 0.59 -10.48
C VAL A 7 19.49 1.76 -9.49
N HIS A 8 18.53 1.94 -8.59
CA HIS A 8 18.48 3.07 -7.64
C HIS A 8 18.76 2.68 -6.18
N ASN A 9 19.29 1.47 -5.90
CA ASN A 9 19.60 1.00 -4.55
C ASN A 9 18.40 1.00 -3.58
N LEU A 10 17.23 0.57 -4.06
CA LEU A 10 15.97 0.45 -3.31
C LEU A 10 15.54 -1.02 -3.12
N ASN A 11 16.45 -1.99 -3.28
CA ASN A 11 16.15 -3.44 -3.26
C ASN A 11 16.75 -4.16 -2.04
N GLY A 12 16.89 -3.46 -0.91
CA GLY A 12 17.64 -3.96 0.25
C GLY A 12 19.16 -3.92 0.04
N SER A 13 19.89 -4.21 1.11
CA SER A 13 21.36 -4.16 1.18
C SER A 13 22.00 -5.54 1.07
N ASN A 14 21.20 -6.60 1.16
CA ASN A 14 21.60 -8.00 1.07
C ASN A 14 20.44 -8.86 0.57
N GLU A 15 20.70 -10.14 0.28
CA GLU A 15 19.71 -11.07 -0.27
C GLU A 15 18.54 -11.35 0.68
N GLU A 16 18.75 -11.32 1.99
CA GLU A 16 17.68 -11.51 2.97
C GLU A 16 16.69 -10.35 2.94
N GLU A 17 17.18 -9.11 2.96
CA GLU A 17 16.36 -7.91 2.80
C GLU A 17 15.65 -7.90 1.43
N ALA A 18 16.36 -8.22 0.35
CA ALA A 18 15.77 -8.29 -0.98
C ALA A 18 14.63 -9.33 -1.04
N THR A 19 14.83 -10.50 -0.44
CA THR A 19 13.82 -11.56 -0.37
C THR A 19 12.62 -11.14 0.47
N PHE A 20 12.85 -10.48 1.61
CA PHE A 20 11.78 -9.97 2.46
C PHE A 20 10.93 -8.93 1.71
N LEU A 21 11.58 -8.01 0.99
CA LEU A 21 10.89 -7.04 0.15
C LEU A 21 10.08 -7.70 -0.97
N ASP A 22 10.62 -8.75 -1.60
CA ASP A 22 9.92 -9.53 -2.61
C ASP A 22 8.66 -10.19 -2.05
N MET A 23 8.77 -10.85 -0.90
CA MET A 23 7.64 -11.46 -0.20
C MET A 23 6.58 -10.41 0.17
N PHE A 24 7.00 -9.29 0.76
CA PHE A 24 6.07 -8.24 1.17
C PHE A 24 5.35 -7.65 -0.04
N PHE A 25 6.09 -7.35 -1.12
CA PHE A 25 5.55 -6.82 -2.38
C PHE A 25 4.50 -7.75 -2.99
N GLU A 26 4.77 -9.07 -3.09
CA GLU A 26 3.79 -10.01 -3.63
C GLU A 26 2.57 -10.15 -2.71
N GLY A 27 2.75 -10.10 -1.39
CA GLY A 27 1.62 -10.09 -0.44
C GLY A 27 0.69 -8.88 -0.63
N VAL A 28 1.26 -7.69 -0.89
CA VAL A 28 0.49 -6.48 -1.24
C VAL A 28 -0.27 -6.69 -2.56
N ARG A 29 0.34 -7.35 -3.56
CA ARG A 29 -0.34 -7.68 -4.82
C ARG A 29 -1.50 -8.65 -4.64
N ASP A 30 -1.38 -9.63 -3.75
CA ASP A 30 -2.49 -10.53 -3.43
C ASP A 30 -3.69 -9.79 -2.83
N SER A 31 -3.42 -8.83 -1.93
CA SER A 31 -4.45 -7.95 -1.38
C SER A 31 -5.08 -7.07 -2.47
N ARG A 32 -4.27 -6.46 -3.34
CA ARG A 32 -4.73 -5.67 -4.49
C ARG A 32 -5.67 -6.48 -5.39
N MET A 33 -5.38 -7.76 -5.61
CA MET A 33 -6.24 -8.61 -6.44
C MET A 33 -7.64 -8.81 -5.86
N LYS A 34 -7.82 -8.72 -4.53
CA LYS A 34 -9.15 -8.73 -3.90
C LYS A 34 -9.91 -7.46 -4.24
N TYR A 35 -9.25 -6.31 -4.15
CA TYR A 35 -9.81 -5.03 -4.56
C TYR A 35 -10.18 -5.00 -6.05
N VAL A 36 -9.29 -5.48 -6.94
CA VAL A 36 -9.56 -5.57 -8.38
C VAL A 36 -10.76 -6.47 -8.69
N ARG A 37 -10.88 -7.62 -8.02
CA ARG A 37 -12.04 -8.52 -8.15
C ARG A 37 -13.35 -7.85 -7.72
N PHE A 38 -13.32 -7.08 -6.64
CA PHE A 38 -14.45 -6.24 -6.24
C PHE A 38 -14.80 -5.20 -7.32
N ILE A 39 -13.83 -4.46 -7.84
CA ILE A 39 -14.09 -3.38 -8.82
C ILE A 39 -14.66 -3.93 -10.12
N TYR A 40 -14.06 -4.96 -10.71
CA TYR A 40 -14.32 -5.34 -12.11
C TYR A 40 -15.10 -6.64 -12.33
N PHE A 41 -15.28 -7.48 -11.30
CA PHE A 41 -15.79 -8.84 -11.50
C PHE A 41 -17.02 -9.19 -10.64
N ASP A 42 -17.52 -8.26 -9.82
CA ASP A 42 -18.68 -8.47 -8.93
C ASP A 42 -18.56 -9.69 -7.99
N GLU A 43 -17.33 -10.18 -7.74
CA GLU A 43 -17.07 -11.39 -6.93
C GLU A 43 -17.02 -11.12 -5.41
N GLU A 44 -17.17 -9.87 -4.99
CA GLU A 44 -17.08 -9.45 -3.59
C GLU A 44 -18.00 -8.24 -3.37
N THR A 45 -18.53 -8.09 -2.15
CA THR A 45 -19.29 -6.88 -1.78
C THR A 45 -18.38 -5.86 -1.13
N ARG A 46 -18.73 -4.56 -1.24
CA ARG A 46 -17.98 -3.50 -0.54
C ARG A 46 -17.92 -3.76 0.96
N GLU A 47 -19.04 -4.21 1.54
CA GLU A 47 -19.14 -4.51 2.97
C GLU A 47 -18.15 -5.61 3.40
N ASN A 48 -18.15 -6.76 2.72
CA ASN A 48 -17.21 -7.84 3.01
C ASN A 48 -15.75 -7.40 2.79
N LEU A 49 -15.49 -6.67 1.71
CA LEU A 49 -14.15 -6.20 1.39
C LEU A 49 -13.61 -5.29 2.50
N VAL A 50 -14.39 -4.31 2.94
CA VAL A 50 -13.99 -3.30 3.93
C VAL A 50 -14.01 -3.84 5.35
N GLN A 51 -14.97 -4.68 5.72
CA GLN A 51 -15.12 -5.14 7.10
C GLN A 51 -14.34 -6.42 7.42
N LYS A 52 -13.99 -7.22 6.39
CA LYS A 52 -13.34 -8.53 6.58
C LYS A 52 -12.06 -8.68 5.75
N THR A 53 -12.19 -8.69 4.42
CA THR A 53 -11.10 -9.10 3.53
C THR A 53 -9.88 -8.17 3.65
N LEU A 54 -10.04 -6.85 3.47
CA LEU A 54 -8.92 -5.91 3.62
C LEU A 54 -8.37 -5.87 5.05
N PRO A 55 -9.20 -5.81 6.12
CA PRO A 55 -8.68 -5.87 7.49
C PRO A 55 -7.84 -7.10 7.82
N GLU A 56 -8.17 -8.29 7.29
CA GLU A 56 -7.36 -9.49 7.47
C GLU A 56 -5.97 -9.35 6.82
N HIS A 57 -5.90 -8.83 5.59
CA HIS A 57 -4.63 -8.55 4.91
C HIS A 57 -3.82 -7.45 5.63
N LEU A 58 -4.47 -6.34 6.01
CA LEU A 58 -3.84 -5.23 6.73
C LEU A 58 -3.30 -5.67 8.10
N ALA A 59 -3.97 -6.58 8.80
CA ALA A 59 -3.47 -7.15 10.05
C ALA A 59 -2.17 -7.94 9.84
N ASN A 60 -2.03 -8.66 8.72
CA ASN A 60 -0.79 -9.35 8.38
C ASN A 60 0.32 -8.37 7.99
N PHE A 61 0.00 -7.34 7.21
CA PHE A 61 0.97 -6.29 6.86
C PHE A 61 1.43 -5.51 8.08
N GLU A 62 0.55 -5.14 9.00
CA GLU A 62 0.88 -4.45 10.26
C GLU A 62 1.85 -5.29 11.10
N LYS A 63 1.69 -6.63 11.15
CA LYS A 63 2.62 -7.53 11.84
C LYS A 63 3.97 -7.58 11.13
N LEU A 64 3.98 -7.77 9.81
CA LEU A 64 5.21 -7.84 9.01
C LEU A 64 6.00 -6.52 9.02
N PHE A 65 5.30 -5.38 8.97
CA PHE A 65 5.87 -4.04 8.99
C PHE A 65 6.63 -3.75 10.29
N LYS A 66 6.28 -4.44 11.38
CA LYS A 66 6.93 -4.29 12.70
C LYS A 66 8.13 -5.21 12.92
N ILE A 67 8.45 -6.12 11.98
CA ILE A 67 9.59 -7.04 12.11
C ILE A 67 10.90 -6.25 12.13
N HIS A 68 11.01 -5.25 11.26
CA HIS A 68 12.18 -4.38 11.18
C HIS A 68 11.89 -3.08 11.92
N SER A 69 12.85 -2.61 12.72
CA SER A 69 12.75 -1.28 13.31
C SER A 69 12.97 -0.21 12.24
N GLY A 70 12.26 0.91 12.36
CA GLY A 70 12.42 2.06 11.49
C GLY A 70 11.10 2.58 10.94
N ASP A 71 11.21 3.46 9.95
CA ASP A 71 10.11 4.23 9.38
C ASP A 71 9.47 3.58 8.13
N PHE A 72 10.13 2.59 7.53
CA PHE A 72 9.75 1.90 6.28
C PHE A 72 9.67 0.38 6.48
N ILE A 73 9.24 -0.37 5.46
CA ILE A 73 9.11 -1.85 5.53
C ILE A 73 10.41 -2.51 6.03
N ILE A 74 11.56 -1.97 5.62
CA ILE A 74 12.87 -2.29 6.20
C ILE A 74 13.60 -0.99 6.58
N GLY A 75 13.97 -0.86 7.85
CA GLY A 75 14.86 0.20 8.31
C GLY A 75 14.36 1.63 8.08
N ASN A 76 15.30 2.55 7.85
CA ASN A 76 15.04 3.99 7.71
C ASN A 76 15.23 4.51 6.28
N LYS A 77 15.49 3.63 5.32
CA LYS A 77 15.62 3.98 3.90
C LYS A 77 14.44 3.42 3.15
N THR A 78 13.92 4.20 2.20
CA THR A 78 12.89 3.65 1.32
C THR A 78 13.41 2.53 0.46
N ASN A 79 12.51 1.63 0.15
CA ASN A 79 12.68 0.53 -0.76
C ASN A 79 11.52 0.51 -1.76
N TYR A 80 11.60 -0.37 -2.76
CA TYR A 80 10.60 -0.40 -3.81
C TYR A 80 9.22 -0.92 -3.34
N ALA A 81 9.18 -1.75 -2.28
CA ALA A 81 7.93 -2.31 -1.75
C ALA A 81 7.14 -1.25 -0.96
N ASP A 82 7.79 -0.24 -0.39
CA ASP A 82 7.11 0.88 0.27
C ASP A 82 6.16 1.59 -0.69
N TYR A 83 6.55 1.77 -1.96
CA TYR A 83 5.72 2.50 -2.92
C TYR A 83 4.45 1.73 -3.31
N ILE A 84 4.50 0.40 -3.43
CA ILE A 84 3.28 -0.38 -3.68
C ILE A 84 2.41 -0.44 -2.43
N LEU A 85 3.01 -0.61 -1.24
CA LEU A 85 2.24 -0.59 0.00
C LEU A 85 1.53 0.76 0.15
N PHE A 86 2.24 1.87 -0.06
CA PHE A 86 1.66 3.20 0.01
C PHE A 86 0.49 3.37 -0.95
N GLU A 87 0.65 3.03 -2.22
CA GLU A 87 -0.42 3.15 -3.21
C GLU A 87 -1.65 2.34 -2.81
N GLU A 88 -1.49 1.08 -2.41
CA GLU A 88 -2.65 0.26 -2.01
C GLU A 88 -3.31 0.77 -0.73
N LEU A 89 -2.54 1.24 0.27
CA LEU A 89 -3.12 1.88 1.46
C LEU A 89 -3.90 3.15 1.11
N ASP A 90 -3.41 3.93 0.15
CA ASP A 90 -4.08 5.15 -0.32
C ASP A 90 -5.40 4.83 -1.03
N VAL A 91 -5.40 3.83 -1.91
CA VAL A 91 -6.60 3.31 -2.57
C VAL A 91 -7.61 2.78 -1.55
N TYR A 92 -7.16 2.03 -0.55
CA TYR A 92 -8.05 1.49 0.48
C TYR A 92 -8.59 2.60 1.38
N HIS A 93 -7.79 3.62 1.69
CA HIS A 93 -8.25 4.79 2.45
C HIS A 93 -9.28 5.62 1.66
N HIS A 94 -9.11 5.73 0.35
CA HIS A 94 -10.14 6.32 -0.52
C HIS A 94 -11.43 5.50 -0.53
N LEU A 95 -11.32 4.16 -0.52
CA LEU A 95 -12.48 3.26 -0.43
C LEU A 95 -13.20 3.41 0.92
N ASP A 96 -12.47 3.43 2.04
CA ASP A 96 -13.00 3.73 3.38
C ASP A 96 -11.98 4.50 4.21
N SER A 97 -12.32 5.76 4.53
CA SER A 97 -11.49 6.66 5.33
C SER A 97 -11.08 6.10 6.70
N LYS A 98 -11.79 5.10 7.23
CA LYS A 98 -11.50 4.49 8.55
C LYS A 98 -10.70 3.18 8.46
N ILE A 99 -10.37 2.69 7.26
CA ILE A 99 -9.76 1.38 7.07
C ILE A 99 -8.42 1.21 7.82
N LEU A 100 -7.69 2.30 8.06
CA LEU A 100 -6.38 2.29 8.72
C LEU A 100 -6.43 2.52 10.25
N ASP A 101 -7.59 2.80 10.83
CA ASP A 101 -7.69 3.24 12.24
C ASP A 101 -7.22 2.17 13.25
N LYS A 102 -7.32 0.88 12.88
CA LYS A 102 -6.86 -0.25 13.70
C LYS A 102 -5.41 -0.65 13.45
N PHE A 103 -4.72 0.01 12.51
CA PHE A 103 -3.38 -0.35 12.04
C PHE A 103 -2.43 0.85 12.19
N PRO A 104 -2.04 1.20 13.43
CA PRO A 104 -1.33 2.45 13.70
C PRO A 104 0.03 2.56 13.01
N SER A 105 0.77 1.45 12.83
CA SER A 105 2.05 1.51 12.11
C SER A 105 1.84 1.77 10.63
N LEU A 106 0.88 1.09 10.00
CA LEU A 106 0.52 1.35 8.59
C LEU A 106 -0.05 2.75 8.39
N LYS A 107 -0.88 3.25 9.31
CA LYS A 107 -1.41 4.62 9.27
C LYS A 107 -0.29 5.66 9.34
N ALA A 108 0.63 5.50 10.30
CA ALA A 108 1.79 6.38 10.43
C ALA A 108 2.70 6.34 9.20
N PHE A 109 2.91 5.16 8.61
CA PHE A 109 3.63 5.00 7.35
C PHE A 109 2.94 5.71 6.18
N TRP A 110 1.64 5.52 6.01
CA TRP A 110 0.85 6.16 4.94
C TRP A 110 0.91 7.69 5.04
N GLU A 111 0.71 8.26 6.24
CA GLU A 111 0.84 9.70 6.46
C GLU A 111 2.26 10.21 6.18
N ARG A 112 3.28 9.43 6.55
CA ARG A 112 4.69 9.76 6.29
C ARG A 112 4.96 9.82 4.80
N MET A 113 4.45 8.85 4.03
CA MET A 113 4.61 8.81 2.57
C MET A 113 3.94 10.00 1.88
N TRP A 114 2.73 10.39 2.30
CA TRP A 114 2.06 11.62 1.84
C TRP A 114 2.88 12.89 2.08
N LYS A 115 3.56 12.96 3.23
CA LYS A 115 4.38 14.12 3.64
C LYS A 115 5.78 14.15 3.00
N ARG A 116 6.20 13.11 2.28
CA ARG A 116 7.54 13.07 1.65
C ARG A 116 7.69 14.19 0.63
N PRO A 117 8.71 15.08 0.74
CA PRO A 117 8.86 16.22 -0.17
C PRO A 117 8.87 15.84 -1.65
N ASN A 118 9.50 14.71 -2.00
CA ASN A 118 9.61 14.25 -3.39
C ASN A 118 8.33 13.59 -3.93
N LEU A 119 7.31 13.34 -3.09
CA LEU A 119 6.00 12.81 -3.51
C LEU A 119 4.90 13.86 -3.37
N LYS A 120 4.99 14.76 -2.40
CA LYS A 120 3.93 15.68 -2.01
C LYS A 120 3.32 16.45 -3.19
N SER A 121 4.14 17.09 -4.03
CA SER A 121 3.65 17.87 -5.17
C SER A 121 2.94 17.01 -6.22
N TYR A 122 3.42 15.77 -6.44
CA TYR A 122 2.75 14.81 -7.32
C TYR A 122 1.39 14.39 -6.76
N LEU A 123 1.33 14.09 -5.46
CA LEU A 123 0.10 13.61 -4.83
C LEU A 123 -0.96 14.70 -4.72
N GLU A 124 -0.58 15.92 -4.35
CA GLU A 124 -1.48 17.09 -4.33
C GLU A 124 -2.02 17.38 -5.74
N LYS A 125 -1.19 17.27 -6.77
CA LYS A 125 -1.64 17.43 -8.15
C LYS A 125 -2.59 16.31 -8.58
N ARG A 126 -2.27 15.05 -8.25
CA ARG A 126 -3.13 13.88 -8.56
C ARG A 126 -4.53 14.04 -7.96
N ASP A 127 -4.61 14.51 -6.72
CA ASP A 127 -5.87 14.81 -6.03
C ASP A 127 -6.62 15.99 -6.69
N ALA A 128 -5.92 17.10 -6.95
CA ALA A 128 -6.51 18.27 -7.60
C ALA A 128 -7.06 17.97 -9.01
N ASP A 129 -6.36 17.12 -9.76
CA ASP A 129 -6.76 16.68 -11.10
C ASP A 129 -7.85 15.58 -11.05
N ARG A 130 -8.20 15.06 -9.86
CA ARG A 130 -9.14 13.95 -9.65
C ARG A 130 -8.83 12.76 -10.56
N VAL A 131 -7.56 12.39 -10.62
CA VAL A 131 -7.12 11.25 -11.45
C VAL A 131 -7.87 10.00 -11.00
N PHE A 132 -8.57 9.35 -11.93
CA PHE A 132 -9.30 8.14 -11.64
C PHE A 132 -8.35 7.05 -11.12
N ILE A 133 -8.71 6.43 -9.99
CA ILE A 133 -7.98 5.28 -9.43
C ILE A 133 -8.14 4.05 -10.34
N ASN A 134 -9.34 3.88 -10.91
CA ASN A 134 -9.72 2.75 -11.74
C ASN A 134 -10.34 3.24 -13.05
N ALA A 135 -10.44 2.37 -14.05
CA ALA A 135 -11.13 2.69 -15.29
C ALA A 135 -12.66 2.87 -15.10
N ILE A 136 -13.20 2.37 -13.98
CA ILE A 136 -14.60 2.50 -13.57
C ILE A 136 -14.68 2.87 -12.09
N GLU A 137 -15.71 3.61 -11.69
CA GLU A 137 -16.01 3.90 -10.29
C GLU A 137 -16.99 2.85 -9.74
N LYS A 138 -16.73 2.35 -8.52
CA LYS A 138 -17.61 1.41 -7.82
C LYS A 138 -17.46 1.52 -6.31
N GLY A 139 -18.58 1.66 -5.60
CA GLY A 139 -18.62 1.62 -4.13
C GLY A 139 -18.03 2.85 -3.45
N LEU A 140 -18.25 4.03 -4.03
CA LEU A 140 -17.89 5.34 -3.46
C LEU A 140 -19.12 6.09 -2.90
N ASP A 141 -20.25 5.39 -2.83
CA ASP A 141 -21.57 5.83 -2.37
C ASP A 141 -21.64 5.98 -0.83
#